data_AF-A0A3C1FBT7-F1
#
_entry.id   AF-A0A3C1FBT7-F1
#
_cell.length_a   1.000
_cell.length_b   1.000
_cell.length_c   1.000
_cell.angle_alpha   90.00
_cell.angle_beta   90.00
_cell.angle_gamma   90.00
#
_symmetry.space_group_name_H-M   'P 1'
#
loop_
_entity.id
_entity.type
_entity.pdbx_description
1 polymer ?
#
loop_
_entity_poly.entity_id
_entity_poly.type
_entity_poly.pdbx_seq_one_letter_code
_entity_poly.pdbx_strand_id
1 'polypeptide(L)' 'MLVFTAGVFEAAALAQQASVLLTPDTFWVHLACALHIPTVAVYRGKEEFPYKGNIAIWRPLEASVKMVLCE' A
#
# COMPACT_ATOMS: atom_id res chain seq x y z
N MET A 1 4.60 27.10 7.06
CA MET A 1 4.17 25.70 6.83
C MET A 1 5.37 24.82 7.09
N LEU A 2 5.42 24.15 8.24
CA LEU A 2 6.51 23.20 8.55
C LEU A 2 6.22 21.91 7.77
N VAL A 3 6.97 21.67 6.71
CA VAL A 3 6.95 20.39 6.00
C VAL A 3 7.90 19.46 6.75
N PHE A 4 7.37 18.63 7.63
CA PHE A 4 8.12 17.50 8.16
C PHE A 4 8.18 16.43 7.08
N THR A 5 9.27 16.39 6.31
CA THR A 5 9.54 15.22 5.48
C THR A 5 10.03 14.12 6.41
N ALA A 6 9.10 13.30 6.91
CA ALA A 6 9.46 12.02 7.51
C ALA A 6 10.22 11.22 6.44
N GLY A 7 11.44 10.80 6.76
CA GLY A 7 12.18 9.87 5.92
C GLY A 7 11.51 8.49 5.93
N VAL A 8 12.05 7.58 5.13
CA VAL A 8 11.50 6.21 5.01
C VAL A 8 11.48 5.50 6.36
N PHE A 9 12.47 5.75 7.23
CA PHE A 9 12.55 5.13 8.55
C PHE A 9 11.52 5.70 9.53
N GLU A 10 11.29 7.01 9.52
CA GLU A 10 10.27 7.65 10.34
C GLU A 10 8.87 7.22 9.89
N ALA A 11 8.65 7.10 8.58
CA ALA A 11 7.42 6.57 8.01
C ALA A 11 7.16 5.11 8.45
N ALA A 12 8.20 4.27 8.45
CA ALA A 12 8.12 2.89 8.93
C ALA A 12 7.78 2.83 10.43
N ALA A 13 8.47 3.64 11.24
CA ALA A 13 8.23 3.72 12.68
C ALA A 13 6.79 4.16 13.01
N LEU A 14 6.25 5.12 12.27
CA LEU A 14 4.85 5.54 12.40
C LEU A 14 3.88 4.44 11.94
N ALA A 15 4.17 3.80 10.80
CA ALA A 15 3.33 2.73 10.26
C ALA A 15 3.21 1.53 11.23
N GLN A 16 4.29 1.15 11.90
CA GLN A 16 4.28 0.07 12.90
C GLN A 16 3.39 0.36 14.11
N GLN A 17 3.07 1.63 14.38
CA GLN A 17 2.13 2.00 15.45
C GLN A 17 0.66 1.86 15.02
N ALA A 18 0.38 1.73 13.72
CA ALA A 18 -0.97 1.58 13.22
C ALA A 18 -1.45 0.13 13.39
N SER A 19 -2.66 -0.05 13.94
CA SER A 19 -3.30 -1.38 14.00
C SER A 19 -3.76 -1.87 12.62
N VAL A 20 -4.06 -0.93 11.72
CA VAL A 20 -4.44 -1.18 10.33
C VAL A 20 -4.07 0.03 9.48
N LEU A 21 -3.70 -0.19 8.22
CA LEU A 21 -3.50 0.86 7.22
C LEU A 21 -4.57 0.81 6.14
N LEU A 22 -4.97 1.99 5.67
CA LEU A 22 -5.78 2.17 4.47
C LEU A 22 -4.98 3.06 3.53
N THR A 23 -4.67 2.59 2.33
CA THR A 23 -3.81 3.32 1.40
C THR A 23 -4.24 3.13 -0.06
N PRO A 24 -4.08 4.14 -0.93
CA PRO A 24 -4.10 3.90 -2.37
C PRO A 24 -2.86 3.10 -2.82
N ASP A 25 -2.88 2.63 -4.07
CA ASP A 25 -1.73 2.03 -4.78
C ASP A 25 -0.53 2.98 -4.85
N THR A 26 0.33 2.93 -3.83
CA THR A 26 1.50 3.78 -3.64
C THR A 26 2.57 3.03 -2.84
N PHE A 27 3.71 3.69 -2.60
CA PHE A 27 4.79 3.25 -1.70
C PHE A 27 4.31 2.57 -0.39
N TRP A 28 3.24 3.07 0.22
CA TRP A 28 2.73 2.56 1.50
C TRP A 28 2.25 1.12 1.42
N VAL A 29 1.81 0.63 0.26
CA VAL A 29 1.43 -0.78 0.06
C VAL A 29 2.64 -1.67 0.29
N HIS A 30 3.79 -1.32 -0.31
CA HIS A 30 5.00 -2.11 -0.20
C HIS A 30 5.66 -1.98 1.17
N LEU A 31 5.58 -0.80 1.79
CA LEU A 31 6.01 -0.62 3.17
C LEU A 31 5.17 -1.49 4.12
N ALA A 32 3.85 -1.50 3.95
CA ALA A 32 2.96 -2.36 4.72
C ALA A 32 3.26 -3.85 4.52
N CYS A 33 3.55 -4.28 3.28
CA CYS A 33 3.99 -5.64 2.99
C CYS A 33 5.27 -5.99 3.76
N ALA A 34 6.28 -5.12 3.72
CA ALA A 34 7.57 -5.34 4.37
C ALA A 34 7.45 -5.41 5.90
N LEU A 35 6.47 -4.73 6.48
CA LEU A 35 6.26 -4.64 7.93
C LEU A 35 5.15 -5.55 8.44
N HIS A 36 4.54 -6.36 7.56
CA HIS A 36 3.40 -7.24 7.86
C HIS A 36 2.23 -6.51 8.55
N ILE A 37 1.98 -5.26 8.16
CA ILE A 37 0.93 -4.45 8.76
C ILE A 37 -0.41 -4.80 8.10
N PRO A 38 -1.46 -5.15 8.87
CA PRO A 38 -2.80 -5.33 8.33
C PRO A 38 -3.22 -4.12 7.50
N THR A 39 -3.52 -4.33 6.23
CA THR A 39 -3.74 -3.21 5.30
C THR A 39 -4.85 -3.49 4.32
N VAL A 40 -5.64 -2.47 4.02
CA VAL A 40 -6.53 -2.42 2.85
C VAL A 40 -5.94 -1.46 1.84
N ALA A 41 -5.57 -1.98 0.68
CA ALA A 41 -5.01 -1.19 -0.41
C ALA A 41 -6.06 -0.98 -1.51
N VAL A 42 -6.39 0.27 -1.79
CA VAL A 42 -7.40 0.64 -2.79
C VAL A 42 -6.73 0.89 -4.12
N TYR A 43 -7.10 0.08 -5.11
CA TYR A 43 -6.58 0.15 -6.46
C TYR A 43 -7.69 0.63 -7.40
N ARG A 44 -7.34 1.55 -8.29
CA ARG A 44 -8.25 1.98 -9.35
C ARG A 44 -8.07 1.07 -10.56
N GLY A 45 -9.15 0.43 -11.00
CA GLY A 45 -9.15 -0.35 -12.24
C GLY A 45 -9.81 -1.72 -12.12
N LYS A 46 -9.76 -2.46 -13.23
CA LYS A 46 -10.28 -3.84 -13.34
C LYS A 46 -9.11 -4.80 -13.50
N GLU A 47 -9.28 -6.05 -13.08
CA GLU A 47 -8.34 -7.16 -13.33
C GLU A 47 -8.33 -7.61 -14.82
N GLU A 48 -8.50 -6.69 -15.76
CA GLU A 48 -8.62 -6.98 -17.19
C GLU A 48 -7.52 -6.31 -18.02
N PHE A 49 -7.14 -6.93 -19.14
CA PHE A 49 -6.14 -6.41 -20.07
C PHE A 49 -6.67 -5.14 -20.76
N PRO A 50 -5.88 -4.05 -20.97
CA PRO A 50 -4.43 -3.89 -20.77
C PRO A 50 -4.01 -3.37 -19.39
N TYR A 51 -4.96 -3.19 -18.46
CA TYR A 51 -4.69 -2.73 -17.09
C TYR A 51 -3.93 -3.77 -16.23
N LYS A 52 -3.59 -4.93 -16.81
CA LYS A 52 -2.73 -5.95 -16.23
C LYS A 52 -1.30 -5.47 -15.94
N GLY A 53 -0.80 -4.40 -16.55
CA GLY A 53 0.61 -3.99 -16.39
C GLY A 53 1.00 -3.71 -14.93
N ASN A 54 0.56 -2.58 -14.38
CA ASN A 54 0.99 -2.18 -13.04
C ASN A 54 0.45 -3.09 -11.94
N ILE A 55 -0.83 -3.49 -12.00
CA ILE A 55 -1.41 -4.34 -10.95
C ILE A 55 -0.79 -5.74 -10.97
N ALA A 56 -0.54 -6.36 -12.13
CA ALA A 56 0.06 -7.71 -12.12
C ALA A 56 1.51 -7.72 -11.62
N ILE A 57 2.23 -6.60 -11.78
CA ILE A 57 3.63 -6.48 -11.35
C ILE A 57 3.73 -6.05 -9.88
N TRP A 58 2.94 -5.05 -9.47
CA TRP A 58 3.11 -4.35 -8.19
C TRP A 58 2.04 -4.66 -7.15
N ARG A 59 1.05 -5.52 -7.44
CA ARG A 59 0.07 -5.90 -6.41
C ARG A 59 0.74 -6.51 -5.18
N PRO A 60 0.17 -6.29 -3.99
CA PRO A 60 0.65 -6.95 -2.79
C PRO A 60 0.42 -8.46 -2.91
N LEU A 61 1.45 -9.24 -2.54
CA LEU A 61 1.37 -10.69 -2.38
C LEU A 61 1.37 -11.11 -0.90
N GLU A 62 1.58 -10.16 -0.01
CA GLU A 62 1.61 -10.36 1.44
C GLU A 62 0.20 -10.56 2.00
N ALA A 63 -0.01 -11.61 2.80
CA ALA A 63 -1.34 -12.02 3.28
C ALA A 63 -2.02 -10.97 4.18
N SER A 64 -1.24 -10.17 4.89
CA SER A 64 -1.74 -9.08 5.72
C SER A 64 -2.26 -7.88 4.92
N VAL A 65 -1.98 -7.80 3.61
CA VAL A 65 -2.38 -6.68 2.75
C VAL A 65 -3.44 -7.13 1.75
N LYS A 66 -4.67 -6.64 1.92
CA LYS A 66 -5.80 -6.93 1.03
C LYS A 66 -5.97 -5.85 -0.02
N MET A 67 -5.91 -6.23 -1.28
CA MET A 67 -6.24 -5.36 -2.40
C MET A 67 -7.75 -5.29 -2.61
N VAL A 68 -8.29 -4.08 -2.75
CA VAL A 68 -9.68 -3.80 -3.15
C VAL A 68 -9.66 -2.99 -4.43
N LEU A 69 -10.40 -3.45 -5.43
CA LEU A 69 -10.53 -2.78 -6.72
C LEU A 69 -11.76 -1.86 -6.71
N CYS A 70 -11.60 -0.63 -7.17
CA CYS A 70 -12.67 0.35 -7.30
C CYS A 70 -12.68 0.96 -8.71
N GLU A 71 -13.89 1.23 -9.22
CA GLU A 71 -14.15 1.83 -10.54
C GLU A 71 -14.06 3.36 -10.51
#